data_AF-A0A5U5ESB1-F1
#
_entry.id   AF-A0A5U5ESB1-F1
#
_cell.length_a   1.000
_cell.length_b   1.000
_cell.length_c   1.000
_cell.angle_alpha   90.00
_cell.angle_beta   90.00
_cell.angle_gamma   90.00
#
_symmetry.space_group_name_H-M   'P 1'
#
loop_
_entity.id
_entity.type
_entity.pdbx_description
1 polymer ?
#
loop_
_entity_poly.entity_id
_entity_poly.type
_entity_poly.pdbx_seq_one_letter_code
_entity_poly.pdbx_strand_id
1 'polypeptide(L)'
;MTIAITDVVLRDAHQSLFATRLRLDDMLPIAAQLDDVGYGSLECWGGATFDACIRFLGEDPWLRLRELKKAMPKTPLQMLLRGQNLLGYRHYADDVVERFVERAVKNGMDVFRVFDAMNDPRNMKAALQAVRSHGAHAQGTLSYTTSPAHTLQTWLDLTEQLLETGVDSIAIKDMSGILTPMAAYELVSEIKKRFEVRLHLHCHATTGMAEMALLKAIEAGVDGVDTAISSMSATYGHPATEALVATLAGTKYDTGLDILKLESIAAYFREVRKKYHAFEGQLKGYDSRILVAQVPGGMLTNLESQLKQQNAADKLDLVLAEIPRVREDLGFIPLVTPTSQIVGTQAVLNVLTGERYKTIAKETAGILKGEYGHTPVPVHAALQARVLEGAAPVTCRPADLLKPELAELEADVRRQAQEKGIQLAGNAIDDVLTVAL
;
A
#
# COMPACT_ATOMS: atom_id res chain seq x y z
N MET A 1 -14.78 -15.21 19.13
CA MET A 1 -14.29 -13.86 18.77
C MET A 1 -14.69 -13.67 17.33
N THR A 2 -15.52 -12.67 17.04
CA THR A 2 -15.97 -12.39 15.67
C THR A 2 -14.82 -11.75 14.89
N ILE A 3 -14.52 -12.26 13.69
CA ILE A 3 -13.48 -11.71 12.82
C ILE A 3 -14.04 -10.53 12.05
N ALA A 4 -13.36 -9.38 12.11
CA ALA A 4 -13.72 -8.21 11.31
C ALA A 4 -13.26 -8.38 9.87
N ILE A 5 -14.15 -8.14 8.91
CA ILE A 5 -13.81 -8.12 7.49
C ILE A 5 -13.70 -6.67 7.02
N THR A 6 -12.60 -6.33 6.36
CA THR A 6 -12.49 -5.12 5.54
C THR A 6 -12.52 -5.50 4.08
N ASP A 7 -13.49 -4.98 3.34
CA ASP A 7 -13.58 -5.23 1.89
C ASP A 7 -12.82 -4.15 1.12
N VAL A 8 -11.97 -4.57 0.19
CA VAL A 8 -11.09 -3.68 -0.59
C VAL A 8 -11.59 -3.44 -2.01
N VAL A 9 -12.85 -3.81 -2.31
CA VAL A 9 -13.44 -3.72 -3.65
C VAL A 9 -13.37 -2.30 -4.26
N LEU A 10 -13.46 -1.25 -3.43
CA LEU A 10 -13.47 0.15 -3.86
C LEU A 10 -12.06 0.77 -3.99
N ARG A 11 -10.99 0.03 -3.62
CA ARG A 11 -9.60 0.52 -3.69
C ARG A 11 -8.65 -0.54 -4.24
N ASP A 12 -8.20 -1.50 -3.41
CA ASP A 12 -7.10 -2.39 -3.80
C ASP A 12 -7.49 -3.42 -4.84
N ALA A 13 -8.76 -3.87 -4.85
CA ALA A 13 -9.22 -4.87 -5.81
C ALA A 13 -9.05 -4.38 -7.25
N HIS A 14 -9.65 -3.22 -7.59
CA HIS A 14 -9.54 -2.66 -8.93
C HIS A 14 -8.15 -2.08 -9.24
N GLN A 15 -7.43 -1.60 -8.22
CA GLN A 15 -6.02 -1.22 -8.37
C GLN A 15 -5.17 -2.42 -8.80
N SER A 16 -5.45 -3.61 -8.25
CA SER A 16 -4.71 -4.82 -8.55
C SER A 16 -5.14 -5.49 -9.86
N LEU A 17 -6.44 -5.48 -10.16
CA LEU A 17 -7.01 -6.27 -11.27
C LEU A 17 -7.05 -5.51 -12.59
N PHE A 18 -7.41 -4.23 -12.57
CA PHE A 18 -7.66 -3.46 -13.79
C PHE A 18 -7.18 -2.00 -13.68
N ALA A 19 -5.94 -1.84 -13.21
CA ALA A 19 -5.14 -0.62 -13.28
C ALA A 19 -5.81 0.63 -12.66
N THR A 20 -6.55 0.44 -11.57
CA THR A 20 -7.16 1.52 -10.77
C THR A 20 -8.20 2.33 -11.54
N ARG A 21 -8.89 1.71 -12.51
CA ARG A 21 -9.79 2.42 -13.43
C ARG A 21 -11.24 2.49 -13.01
N LEU A 22 -11.63 1.92 -11.86
CA LEU A 22 -13.01 1.96 -11.39
C LEU A 22 -13.47 3.41 -11.18
N ARG A 23 -14.55 3.80 -11.87
CA ARG A 23 -15.14 5.15 -11.82
C ARG A 23 -16.11 5.30 -10.67
N LEU A 24 -16.25 6.52 -10.14
CA LEU A 24 -17.20 6.83 -9.08
C LEU A 24 -18.65 6.46 -9.48
N ASP A 25 -19.02 6.65 -10.74
CA ASP A 25 -20.35 6.32 -11.28
C ASP A 25 -20.69 4.82 -11.20
N ASP A 26 -19.67 3.94 -11.17
CA ASP A 26 -19.85 2.51 -10.97
C ASP A 26 -19.75 2.10 -9.48
N MET A 27 -19.24 2.98 -8.61
CA MET A 27 -19.18 2.73 -7.16
C MET A 27 -20.49 3.14 -6.46
N LEU A 28 -21.05 4.30 -6.79
CA LEU A 28 -22.22 4.86 -6.10
C LEU A 28 -23.49 3.98 -6.16
N PRO A 29 -23.85 3.31 -7.27
CA PRO A 29 -25.09 2.54 -7.34
C PRO A 29 -25.15 1.35 -6.36
N ILE A 30 -23.99 0.84 -5.92
CA ILE A 30 -23.89 -0.30 -5.00
C ILE A 30 -23.50 0.11 -3.57
N ALA A 31 -23.14 1.37 -3.35
CA ALA A 31 -22.63 1.89 -2.09
C ALA A 31 -23.56 1.62 -0.89
N ALA A 32 -24.87 1.84 -1.04
CA ALA A 32 -25.83 1.59 0.04
C ALA A 32 -25.92 0.10 0.44
N GLN A 33 -25.70 -0.82 -0.50
CA GLN A 33 -25.67 -2.26 -0.18
C GLN A 33 -24.39 -2.64 0.54
N LEU A 34 -23.23 -2.12 0.07
CA LEU A 34 -21.94 -2.27 0.77
C LEU A 34 -22.03 -1.77 2.22
N ASP A 35 -22.69 -0.63 2.44
CA ASP A 35 -22.86 -0.02 3.76
C ASP A 35 -23.77 -0.83 4.71
N ASP A 36 -24.61 -1.72 4.19
CA ASP A 36 -25.56 -2.52 4.96
C ASP A 36 -25.08 -3.96 5.27
N VAL A 37 -23.87 -4.31 4.81
CA VAL A 37 -23.28 -5.64 5.05
C VAL A 37 -22.86 -5.81 6.51
N GLY A 38 -22.28 -4.76 7.11
CA GLY A 38 -21.67 -4.83 8.44
C GLY A 38 -20.15 -5.06 8.43
N TYR A 39 -19.45 -4.57 7.40
CA TYR A 39 -17.99 -4.60 7.35
C TYR A 39 -17.35 -3.84 8.52
N GLY A 40 -16.16 -4.29 8.94
CA GLY A 40 -15.34 -3.54 9.90
C GLY A 40 -14.82 -2.22 9.32
N SER A 41 -14.50 -2.20 8.02
CA SER A 41 -14.30 -0.99 7.23
C SER A 41 -14.43 -1.28 5.74
N LEU A 42 -14.55 -0.24 4.91
CA LEU A 42 -14.46 -0.33 3.46
C LEU A 42 -13.26 0.46 2.97
N GLU A 43 -12.29 -0.22 2.37
CA GLU A 43 -11.13 0.48 1.81
C GLU A 43 -11.49 1.08 0.45
N CYS A 44 -11.57 2.42 0.40
CA CYS A 44 -12.17 3.13 -0.73
C CYS A 44 -11.35 4.33 -1.22
N TRP A 45 -10.21 4.61 -0.60
CA TRP A 45 -9.40 5.79 -0.94
C TRP A 45 -7.90 5.59 -0.67
N GLY A 46 -7.08 6.53 -1.11
CA GLY A 46 -5.62 6.43 -1.01
C GLY A 46 -5.03 5.41 -2.00
N GLY A 47 -3.84 4.90 -1.70
CA GLY A 47 -3.07 4.09 -2.65
C GLY A 47 -2.86 4.84 -3.96
N ALA A 48 -3.14 4.19 -5.10
CA ALA A 48 -3.02 4.81 -6.42
C ALA A 48 -4.31 5.52 -6.90
N THR A 49 -5.40 5.49 -6.11
CA THR A 49 -6.68 6.06 -6.56
C THR A 49 -6.62 7.57 -6.74
N PHE A 50 -5.83 8.27 -5.93
CA PHE A 50 -5.66 9.73 -6.05
C PHE A 50 -5.03 10.12 -7.39
N ASP A 51 -3.89 9.52 -7.75
CA ASP A 51 -3.24 9.70 -9.06
C ASP A 51 -4.17 9.27 -10.21
N ALA A 52 -4.84 8.12 -10.10
CA ALA A 52 -5.70 7.62 -11.16
C ALA A 52 -6.91 8.54 -11.44
N CYS A 53 -7.52 9.08 -10.38
CA CYS A 53 -8.63 10.04 -10.48
C CYS A 53 -8.26 11.23 -11.38
N ILE A 54 -7.15 11.89 -11.05
CA ILE A 54 -6.73 13.12 -11.74
C ILE A 54 -6.08 12.83 -13.10
N ARG A 55 -5.31 11.75 -13.23
CA ARG A 55 -4.53 11.45 -14.42
C ARG A 55 -5.34 10.78 -15.53
N PHE A 56 -6.30 9.94 -15.16
CA PHE A 56 -6.96 9.05 -16.12
C PHE A 56 -8.48 9.12 -16.13
N LEU A 57 -9.10 9.42 -14.99
CA LEU A 57 -10.55 9.34 -14.86
C LEU A 57 -11.24 10.70 -15.07
N GLY A 58 -10.52 11.80 -14.86
CA GLY A 58 -11.10 13.14 -14.90
C GLY A 58 -11.97 13.40 -13.66
N GLU A 59 -11.59 12.83 -12.52
CA GLU A 59 -12.34 12.91 -11.26
C GLU A 59 -11.53 13.69 -10.22
N ASP A 60 -12.21 14.51 -9.41
CA ASP A 60 -11.65 15.07 -8.18
C ASP A 60 -11.63 13.96 -7.10
N PRO A 61 -10.45 13.53 -6.61
CA PRO A 61 -10.35 12.49 -5.59
C PRO A 61 -11.01 12.90 -4.26
N TRP A 62 -11.05 14.19 -3.92
CA TRP A 62 -11.73 14.69 -2.73
C TRP A 62 -13.25 14.63 -2.88
N LEU A 63 -13.77 14.92 -4.08
CA LEU A 63 -15.20 14.74 -4.38
C LEU A 63 -15.60 13.26 -4.28
N ARG A 64 -14.77 12.36 -4.82
CA ARG A 64 -14.98 10.91 -4.69
C ARG A 64 -15.13 10.50 -3.22
N LEU A 65 -14.24 10.96 -2.34
CA LEU A 65 -14.33 10.67 -0.91
C LEU A 65 -15.64 11.20 -0.30
N ARG A 66 -16.02 12.46 -0.59
CA ARG A 66 -17.26 13.07 -0.06
C ARG A 66 -18.52 12.31 -0.51
N GLU A 67 -18.62 11.96 -1.79
CA GLU A 67 -19.79 11.24 -2.30
C GLU A 67 -19.86 9.81 -1.77
N LEU A 68 -18.72 9.12 -1.61
CA LEU A 68 -18.68 7.81 -0.96
C LEU A 68 -19.09 7.88 0.50
N LYS A 69 -18.60 8.86 1.28
CA LYS A 69 -19.01 9.04 2.68
C LYS A 69 -20.50 9.34 2.82
N LYS A 70 -21.03 10.16 1.92
CA LYS A 70 -22.47 10.46 1.85
C LYS A 70 -23.31 9.22 1.54
N ALA A 71 -22.82 8.35 0.64
CA ALA A 71 -23.53 7.13 0.24
C ALA A 71 -23.36 5.95 1.22
N MET A 72 -22.29 5.96 2.03
CA MET A 72 -21.96 4.92 3.01
C MET A 72 -21.76 5.51 4.42
N PRO A 73 -22.81 6.00 5.08
CA PRO A 73 -22.69 6.68 6.38
C PRO A 73 -22.45 5.74 7.56
N LYS A 74 -22.75 4.44 7.48
CA LYS A 74 -22.66 3.50 8.63
C LYS A 74 -21.27 2.90 8.78
N THR A 75 -20.61 2.59 7.67
CA THR A 75 -19.36 1.82 7.63
C THR A 75 -18.15 2.76 7.66
N PRO A 76 -17.14 2.50 8.51
CA PRO A 76 -15.90 3.27 8.49
C PRO A 76 -15.22 3.21 7.12
N LEU A 77 -14.85 4.35 6.56
CA LEU A 77 -14.07 4.44 5.34
C LEU A 77 -12.58 4.31 5.69
N GLN A 78 -11.89 3.43 4.96
CA GLN A 78 -10.47 3.18 5.13
C GLN A 78 -9.67 3.67 3.91
N MET A 79 -8.48 4.20 4.17
CA MET A 79 -7.48 4.50 3.15
C MET A 79 -6.13 3.87 3.43
N LEU A 80 -5.35 3.71 2.34
CA LEU A 80 -3.92 3.41 2.41
C LEU A 80 -3.11 4.70 2.23
N LEU A 81 -2.25 5.03 3.20
CA LEU A 81 -1.40 6.22 3.22
C LEU A 81 0.09 5.84 3.36
N ARG A 82 0.97 6.40 2.53
CA ARG A 82 2.41 6.10 2.53
C ARG A 82 3.20 6.98 3.50
N GLY A 83 2.81 7.03 4.78
CA GLY A 83 3.52 7.82 5.79
C GLY A 83 3.83 9.24 5.32
N GLN A 84 5.09 9.63 5.40
CA GLN A 84 5.61 10.92 4.95
C GLN A 84 5.47 11.18 3.43
N ASN A 85 5.33 10.13 2.61
CA ASN A 85 5.08 10.26 1.18
C ASN A 85 3.61 10.55 0.84
N LEU A 86 2.70 10.43 1.81
CA LEU A 86 1.26 10.58 1.60
C LEU A 86 0.76 9.71 0.44
N LEU A 87 0.33 10.33 -0.65
CA LEU A 87 -0.08 9.68 -1.89
C LEU A 87 0.81 10.09 -3.09
N GLY A 88 1.90 10.80 -2.82
CA GLY A 88 2.85 11.30 -3.82
C GLY A 88 4.12 10.45 -3.91
N TYR A 89 5.18 11.05 -4.46
CA TYR A 89 6.41 10.36 -4.88
C TYR A 89 7.68 10.77 -4.10
N ARG A 90 7.58 11.68 -3.13
CA ARG A 90 8.69 12.16 -2.27
C ARG A 90 8.23 12.26 -0.82
N HIS A 91 9.14 12.49 0.12
CA HIS A 91 8.74 12.93 1.46
C HIS A 91 8.21 14.37 1.39
N TYR A 92 7.12 14.61 2.10
CA TYR A 92 6.50 15.93 2.29
C TYR A 92 6.89 16.49 3.66
N ALA A 93 6.87 17.81 3.80
CA ALA A 93 7.07 18.43 5.11
C ALA A 93 5.91 18.11 6.06
N ASP A 94 6.17 18.14 7.37
CA ASP A 94 5.18 17.72 8.37
C ASP A 94 3.88 18.55 8.32
N ASP A 95 3.95 19.83 7.95
CA ASP A 95 2.78 20.71 7.81
C ASP A 95 1.83 20.28 6.67
N VAL A 96 2.38 19.75 5.57
CA VAL A 96 1.58 19.16 4.49
C VAL A 96 0.98 17.83 4.91
N VAL A 97 1.74 17.00 5.65
CA VAL A 97 1.23 15.72 6.17
C VAL A 97 0.06 15.94 7.12
N GLU A 98 0.22 16.84 8.09
CA GLU A 98 -0.83 17.19 9.04
C GLU A 98 -2.06 17.74 8.32
N ARG A 99 -1.87 18.71 7.40
CA ARG A 99 -2.98 19.29 6.66
C ARG A 99 -3.69 18.27 5.75
N PHE A 100 -2.95 17.36 5.12
CA PHE A 100 -3.56 16.30 4.31
C PHE A 100 -4.48 15.42 5.16
N VAL A 101 -4.00 14.96 6.31
CA VAL A 101 -4.77 14.11 7.22
C VAL A 101 -6.00 14.86 7.75
N GLU A 102 -5.84 16.12 8.18
CA GLU A 102 -6.95 16.99 8.60
C GLU A 102 -8.06 17.02 7.53
N ARG A 103 -7.67 17.23 6.27
CA ARG A 103 -8.60 17.32 5.15
C ARG A 103 -9.22 15.98 4.79
N ALA A 104 -8.48 14.89 4.86
CA ALA A 104 -9.02 13.55 4.65
C ALA A 104 -10.10 13.20 5.69
N VAL A 105 -9.85 13.47 6.98
CA VAL A 105 -10.84 13.28 8.05
C VAL A 105 -12.07 14.16 7.83
N LYS A 106 -11.88 15.48 7.58
CA LYS A 106 -12.99 16.41 7.33
C LYS A 106 -13.85 16.05 6.11
N ASN A 107 -13.29 15.37 5.12
CA ASN A 107 -14.03 14.91 3.94
C ASN A 107 -14.67 13.53 4.12
N GLY A 108 -14.38 12.80 5.21
CA GLY A 108 -15.10 11.58 5.58
C GLY A 108 -14.24 10.34 5.83
N MET A 109 -12.91 10.45 5.88
CA MET A 109 -12.03 9.30 6.17
C MET A 109 -12.04 8.96 7.66
N ASP A 110 -12.19 7.68 8.00
CA ASP A 110 -12.29 7.21 9.39
C ASP A 110 -11.06 6.37 9.81
N VAL A 111 -10.50 5.58 8.90
CA VAL A 111 -9.39 4.65 9.17
C VAL A 111 -8.21 4.92 8.23
N PHE A 112 -7.03 5.11 8.81
CA PHE A 112 -5.80 5.36 8.05
C PHE A 112 -4.83 4.21 8.27
N ARG A 113 -4.67 3.36 7.25
CA ARG A 113 -3.58 2.39 7.19
C ARG A 113 -2.32 3.09 6.70
N VAL A 114 -1.45 3.44 7.63
CA VAL A 114 -0.19 4.16 7.37
C VAL A 114 0.95 3.15 7.27
N PHE A 115 1.68 3.18 6.16
CA PHE A 115 2.84 2.31 5.94
C PHE A 115 4.03 3.09 5.39
N ASP A 116 5.23 2.53 5.60
CA ASP A 116 6.47 2.95 4.97
C ASP A 116 7.06 1.76 4.18
N ALA A 117 7.64 2.03 3.00
CA ALA A 117 8.14 0.97 2.13
C ALA A 117 9.41 0.30 2.66
N MET A 118 10.16 0.96 3.54
CA MET A 118 11.37 0.41 4.17
C MET A 118 11.11 -0.12 5.58
N ASN A 119 9.87 0.00 6.08
CA ASN A 119 9.48 -0.26 7.47
C ASN A 119 10.24 0.61 8.48
N ASP A 120 10.51 1.87 8.15
CA ASP A 120 11.06 2.86 9.10
C ASP A 120 9.91 3.57 9.85
N PRO A 121 9.68 3.29 11.15
CA PRO A 121 8.58 3.90 11.91
C PRO A 121 8.63 5.42 11.96
N ARG A 122 9.82 6.02 11.82
CA ARG A 122 9.99 7.48 11.86
C ARG A 122 9.28 8.15 10.69
N ASN A 123 9.21 7.48 9.53
CA ASN A 123 8.49 7.96 8.35
C ASN A 123 6.96 7.85 8.49
N MET A 124 6.47 7.02 9.42
CA MET A 124 5.02 6.88 9.68
C MET A 124 4.54 7.80 10.80
N LYS A 125 5.45 8.22 11.70
CA LYS A 125 5.14 8.94 12.94
C LYS A 125 4.28 10.19 12.75
N ALA A 126 4.65 11.10 11.85
CA ALA A 126 3.90 12.35 11.65
C ALA A 126 2.46 12.10 11.20
N ALA A 127 2.28 11.20 10.22
CA ALA A 127 0.95 10.82 9.73
C ALA A 127 0.12 10.14 10.82
N LEU A 128 0.69 9.17 11.55
CA LEU A 128 -0.01 8.47 12.64
C LEU A 128 -0.45 9.43 13.75
N GLN A 129 0.42 10.37 14.13
CA GLN A 129 0.10 11.39 15.13
C GLN A 129 -1.01 12.34 14.66
N ALA A 130 -0.95 12.80 13.39
CA ALA A 130 -1.98 13.64 12.80
C ALA A 130 -3.34 12.92 12.72
N VAL A 131 -3.36 11.62 12.42
CA VAL A 131 -4.60 10.83 12.36
C VAL A 131 -5.28 10.83 13.72
N ARG A 132 -4.51 10.59 14.79
CA ARG A 132 -5.03 10.55 16.16
C ARG A 132 -5.43 11.93 16.66
N SER A 133 -4.68 12.98 16.36
CA SER A 133 -5.03 14.35 16.76
C SER A 133 -6.35 14.82 16.15
N HIS A 134 -6.73 14.27 15.00
CA HIS A 134 -8.02 14.52 14.34
C HIS A 134 -9.10 13.49 14.66
N GLY A 135 -8.85 12.57 15.62
CA GLY A 135 -9.87 11.63 16.14
C GLY A 135 -10.21 10.46 15.23
N ALA A 136 -9.40 10.19 14.21
CA ALA A 136 -9.53 9.04 13.33
C ALA A 136 -8.68 7.85 13.82
N HIS A 137 -8.89 6.66 13.25
CA HIS A 137 -8.20 5.43 13.64
C HIS A 137 -6.86 5.29 12.93
N ALA A 138 -5.77 5.29 13.70
CA ALA A 138 -4.40 5.16 13.21
C ALA A 138 -3.95 3.69 13.21
N GLN A 139 -3.88 3.09 12.02
CA GLN A 139 -3.37 1.74 11.83
C GLN A 139 -1.94 1.77 11.26
N GLY A 140 -0.95 1.48 12.11
CA GLY A 140 0.44 1.31 11.67
C GLY A 140 0.61 0.01 10.89
N THR A 141 1.62 -0.08 10.01
CA THR A 141 1.73 -1.22 9.09
C THR A 141 3.13 -1.82 9.07
N LEU A 142 3.17 -3.16 9.15
CA LEU A 142 4.33 -4.00 8.87
C LEU A 142 4.25 -4.43 7.40
N SER A 143 5.07 -3.83 6.53
CA SER A 143 5.18 -4.21 5.12
C SER A 143 5.97 -5.51 5.02
N TYR A 144 5.28 -6.65 5.00
CA TYR A 144 5.87 -7.97 5.12
C TYR A 144 6.83 -8.28 3.96
N THR A 145 7.95 -8.92 4.31
CA THR A 145 8.93 -9.44 3.35
C THR A 145 9.73 -10.58 3.98
N THR A 146 10.47 -11.33 3.15
CA THR A 146 11.45 -12.31 3.63
C THR A 146 12.86 -11.91 3.17
N SER A 147 13.86 -12.18 4.02
CA SER A 147 15.31 -12.05 3.75
C SER A 147 16.10 -12.55 4.99
N PRO A 148 17.43 -12.70 4.91
CA PRO A 148 18.24 -12.96 6.11
C PRO A 148 18.11 -11.91 7.23
N ALA A 149 17.76 -10.66 6.88
CA ALA A 149 17.55 -9.58 7.85
C ALA A 149 16.17 -9.57 8.52
N HIS A 150 15.19 -10.32 7.99
CA HIS A 150 13.80 -10.28 8.44
C HIS A 150 13.47 -11.59 9.15
N THR A 151 13.71 -11.61 10.45
CA THR A 151 13.41 -12.72 11.37
C THR A 151 12.13 -12.43 12.16
N LEU A 152 11.62 -13.44 12.86
CA LEU A 152 10.52 -13.24 13.80
C LEU A 152 10.84 -12.14 14.82
N GLN A 153 12.03 -12.15 15.42
CA GLN A 153 12.39 -11.15 16.44
C GLN A 153 12.40 -9.73 15.87
N THR A 154 12.95 -9.53 14.66
CA THR A 154 12.94 -8.19 14.03
C THR A 154 11.53 -7.69 13.71
N TRP A 155 10.58 -8.58 13.39
CA TRP A 155 9.18 -8.18 13.23
C TRP A 155 8.54 -7.78 14.57
N LEU A 156 8.92 -8.43 15.67
CA LEU A 156 8.42 -8.12 17.00
C LEU A 156 9.01 -6.79 17.52
N ASP A 157 10.29 -6.53 17.27
CA ASP A 157 10.93 -5.25 17.60
C ASP A 157 10.27 -4.09 16.82
N LEU A 158 9.99 -4.30 15.53
CA LEU A 158 9.28 -3.32 14.72
C LEU A 158 7.83 -3.10 15.17
N THR A 159 7.16 -4.17 15.63
CA THR A 159 5.82 -4.09 16.23
C THR A 159 5.86 -3.21 17.48
N GLU A 160 6.82 -3.42 18.38
CA GLU A 160 7.01 -2.60 19.58
C GLU A 160 7.26 -1.12 19.23
N GLN A 161 8.16 -0.84 18.29
CA GLN A 161 8.42 0.54 17.84
C GLN A 161 7.18 1.24 17.26
N LEU A 162 6.33 0.50 16.52
CA LEU A 162 5.06 1.05 16.04
C LEU A 162 4.09 1.33 17.19
N LEU A 163 4.01 0.46 18.20
CA LEU A 163 3.18 0.69 19.39
C LEU A 163 3.61 1.92 20.16
N GLU A 164 4.92 2.20 20.25
CA GLU A 164 5.46 3.41 20.88
C GLU A 164 5.01 4.71 20.19
N THR A 165 4.66 4.66 18.90
CA THR A 165 4.05 5.81 18.20
C THR A 165 2.59 6.07 18.61
N GLY A 166 1.98 5.11 19.33
CA GLY A 166 0.63 5.18 19.85
C GLY A 166 -0.45 4.78 18.84
N VAL A 167 -0.19 3.82 17.95
CA VAL A 167 -1.19 3.30 17.00
C VAL A 167 -2.41 2.67 17.71
N ASP A 168 -3.57 2.72 17.06
CA ASP A 168 -4.80 2.07 17.55
C ASP A 168 -4.89 0.59 17.12
N SER A 169 -4.15 0.22 16.07
CA SER A 169 -4.01 -1.17 15.59
C SER A 169 -2.77 -1.33 14.70
N ILE A 170 -2.39 -2.56 14.40
CA ILE A 170 -1.30 -2.88 13.47
C ILE A 170 -1.81 -3.75 12.32
N ALA A 171 -1.46 -3.38 11.10
CA ALA A 171 -1.66 -4.20 9.91
C ALA A 171 -0.39 -4.96 9.55
N ILE A 172 -0.50 -6.26 9.23
CA ILE A 172 0.52 -7.01 8.51
C ILE A 172 0.12 -6.95 7.03
N LYS A 173 0.95 -6.32 6.20
CA LYS A 173 0.67 -6.13 4.77
C LYS A 173 1.65 -6.93 3.92
N ASP A 174 1.17 -8.04 3.38
CA ASP A 174 1.86 -8.83 2.36
C ASP A 174 1.38 -8.41 0.96
N MET A 175 2.07 -7.45 0.36
CA MET A 175 1.72 -6.94 -0.97
C MET A 175 2.07 -7.92 -2.10
N SER A 176 2.98 -8.86 -1.86
CA SER A 176 3.49 -9.77 -2.90
C SER A 176 2.77 -11.11 -2.90
N GLY A 177 2.08 -11.46 -1.81
CA GLY A 177 1.52 -12.80 -1.61
C GLY A 177 2.59 -13.81 -1.20
N ILE A 178 3.64 -13.41 -0.50
CA ILE A 178 4.74 -14.31 -0.10
C ILE A 178 4.65 -14.79 1.34
N LEU A 179 3.67 -14.31 2.12
CA LEU A 179 3.45 -14.75 3.50
C LEU A 179 2.91 -16.19 3.50
N THR A 180 3.74 -17.12 3.97
CA THR A 180 3.30 -18.51 4.08
C THR A 180 2.30 -18.71 5.22
N PRO A 181 1.40 -19.71 5.14
CA PRO A 181 0.41 -19.93 6.19
C PRO A 181 1.02 -20.20 7.57
N MET A 182 2.16 -20.89 7.62
CA MET A 182 2.87 -21.14 8.88
C MET A 182 3.57 -19.89 9.41
N ALA A 183 4.16 -19.08 8.53
CA ALA A 183 4.74 -17.79 8.93
C ALA A 183 3.65 -16.82 9.43
N ALA A 184 2.47 -16.82 8.80
CA ALA A 184 1.31 -16.04 9.26
C ALA A 184 0.89 -16.49 10.67
N TYR A 185 0.74 -17.80 10.88
CA TYR A 185 0.37 -18.36 12.19
C TYR A 185 1.38 -17.97 13.27
N GLU A 186 2.67 -18.17 13.01
CA GLU A 186 3.75 -17.89 13.96
C GLU A 186 3.84 -16.40 14.29
N LEU A 187 3.89 -15.53 13.28
CA LEU A 187 4.00 -14.08 13.48
C LEU A 187 2.81 -13.53 14.27
N VAL A 188 1.58 -13.90 13.88
CA VAL A 188 0.37 -13.44 14.58
C VAL A 188 0.34 -13.97 16.00
N SER A 189 0.64 -15.26 16.21
CA SER A 189 0.66 -15.86 17.56
C SER A 189 1.63 -15.13 18.48
N GLU A 190 2.84 -14.84 18.00
CA GLU A 190 3.89 -14.21 18.82
C GLU A 190 3.58 -12.75 19.11
N ILE A 191 3.02 -11.99 18.16
CA ILE A 191 2.57 -10.63 18.43
C ILE A 191 1.45 -10.64 19.48
N LYS A 192 0.40 -11.47 19.30
CA LYS A 192 -0.74 -11.53 20.23
C LYS A 192 -0.35 -12.03 21.64
N LYS A 193 0.73 -12.80 21.78
CA LYS A 193 1.27 -13.20 23.10
C LYS A 193 1.97 -12.06 23.83
N ARG A 194 2.68 -11.19 23.09
CA ARG A 194 3.55 -10.15 23.67
C ARG A 194 2.86 -8.80 23.81
N PHE A 195 1.89 -8.50 22.95
CA PHE A 195 1.31 -7.16 22.84
C PHE A 195 -0.23 -7.22 22.84
N GLU A 196 -0.85 -6.35 23.64
CA GLU A 196 -2.29 -6.12 23.62
C GLU A 196 -2.64 -5.12 22.50
N VAL A 197 -2.69 -5.62 21.27
CA VAL A 197 -2.99 -4.82 20.08
C VAL A 197 -3.98 -5.54 19.17
N ARG A 198 -4.83 -4.77 18.49
CA ARG A 198 -5.62 -5.27 17.37
C ARG A 198 -4.74 -5.49 16.14
N LEU A 199 -4.75 -6.69 15.61
CA LEU A 199 -4.05 -7.06 14.40
C LEU A 199 -4.99 -7.20 13.22
N HIS A 200 -4.53 -6.71 12.08
CA HIS A 200 -5.22 -6.81 10.80
C HIS A 200 -4.31 -7.46 9.77
N LEU A 201 -4.79 -8.46 9.04
CA LEU A 201 -4.00 -9.09 7.98
C LEU A 201 -4.48 -8.69 6.59
N HIS A 202 -3.54 -8.28 5.75
CA HIS A 202 -3.76 -7.99 4.34
C HIS A 202 -2.80 -8.84 3.50
N CYS A 203 -3.32 -9.73 2.67
CA CYS A 203 -2.53 -10.58 1.78
C CYS A 203 -3.07 -10.56 0.35
N HIS A 204 -2.18 -10.42 -0.63
CA HIS A 204 -2.51 -10.60 -2.04
C HIS A 204 -2.52 -12.09 -2.44
N ALA A 205 -3.47 -12.48 -3.28
CA ALA A 205 -3.72 -13.85 -3.72
C ALA A 205 -2.80 -14.31 -4.88
N THR A 206 -1.85 -13.47 -5.32
CA THR A 206 -1.05 -13.66 -6.55
C THR A 206 -0.37 -15.02 -6.63
N THR A 207 0.06 -15.57 -5.50
CA THR A 207 0.80 -16.84 -5.41
C THR A 207 -0.05 -18.04 -4.99
N GLY A 208 -1.32 -17.81 -4.63
CA GLY A 208 -2.22 -18.81 -4.06
C GLY A 208 -2.02 -19.08 -2.56
N MET A 209 -1.24 -18.25 -1.86
CA MET A 209 -0.98 -18.43 -0.41
C MET A 209 -1.99 -17.72 0.49
N ALA A 210 -2.67 -16.70 -0.01
CA ALA A 210 -3.41 -15.74 0.82
C ALA A 210 -4.58 -16.36 1.58
N GLU A 211 -5.41 -17.20 0.95
CA GLU A 211 -6.55 -17.85 1.59
C GLU A 211 -6.10 -18.70 2.79
N MET A 212 -5.04 -19.49 2.59
CA MET A 212 -4.46 -20.32 3.64
C MET A 212 -3.82 -19.46 4.73
N ALA A 213 -3.13 -18.38 4.37
CA ALA A 213 -2.52 -17.45 5.32
C ALA A 213 -3.56 -16.74 6.19
N LEU A 214 -4.68 -16.29 5.60
CA LEU A 214 -5.79 -15.68 6.34
C LEU A 214 -6.39 -16.67 7.34
N LEU A 215 -6.69 -17.90 6.91
CA LEU A 215 -7.25 -18.91 7.80
C LEU A 215 -6.30 -19.22 8.97
N LYS A 216 -5.00 -19.40 8.69
CA LYS A 216 -4.00 -19.65 9.73
C LYS A 216 -3.80 -18.45 10.67
N ALA A 217 -3.89 -17.22 10.18
CA ALA A 217 -3.84 -16.02 11.01
C ALA A 217 -5.07 -15.90 11.93
N ILE A 218 -6.26 -16.25 11.42
CA ILE A 218 -7.50 -16.32 12.22
C ILE A 218 -7.35 -17.35 13.34
N GLU A 219 -6.82 -18.53 13.04
CA GLU A 219 -6.55 -19.54 14.07
C GLU A 219 -5.51 -19.09 15.11
N ALA A 220 -4.57 -18.23 14.73
CA ALA A 220 -3.57 -17.61 15.60
C ALA A 220 -4.10 -16.41 16.40
N GLY A 221 -5.31 -15.93 16.12
CA GLY A 221 -5.96 -14.85 16.88
C GLY A 221 -5.83 -13.45 16.27
N VAL A 222 -5.68 -13.32 14.95
CA VAL A 222 -5.82 -12.02 14.26
C VAL A 222 -7.24 -11.46 14.47
N ASP A 223 -7.38 -10.14 14.56
CA ASP A 223 -8.65 -9.48 14.87
C ASP A 223 -9.46 -9.12 13.62
N GLY A 224 -8.78 -8.85 12.52
CA GLY A 224 -9.40 -8.54 11.24
C GLY A 224 -8.58 -8.98 10.04
N VAL A 225 -9.24 -9.08 8.90
CA VAL A 225 -8.63 -9.47 7.62
C VAL A 225 -9.20 -8.65 6.47
N ASP A 226 -8.40 -8.45 5.44
CA ASP A 226 -8.83 -7.86 4.19
C ASP A 226 -9.26 -8.95 3.19
N THR A 227 -10.39 -8.73 2.53
CA THR A 227 -10.90 -9.56 1.43
C THR A 227 -11.44 -8.66 0.31
N ALA A 228 -11.76 -9.25 -0.83
CA ALA A 228 -12.48 -8.55 -1.90
C ALA A 228 -13.73 -9.34 -2.30
N ILE A 229 -14.83 -8.65 -2.60
CA ILE A 229 -16.02 -9.24 -3.23
C ILE A 229 -15.61 -10.21 -4.35
N SER A 230 -16.21 -11.41 -4.41
CA SER A 230 -15.72 -12.55 -5.22
C SER A 230 -15.54 -12.27 -6.72
N SER A 231 -16.41 -11.45 -7.33
CA SER A 231 -16.27 -11.07 -8.74
C SER A 231 -15.09 -10.12 -9.00
N MET A 232 -14.50 -9.59 -7.94
CA MET A 232 -13.40 -8.63 -7.89
C MET A 232 -12.21 -9.17 -7.07
N SER A 233 -12.09 -10.50 -6.93
CA SER A 233 -11.07 -11.15 -6.10
C SER A 233 -10.08 -11.98 -6.93
N ALA A 234 -9.16 -12.64 -6.23
CA ALA A 234 -8.14 -13.58 -6.74
C ALA A 234 -7.12 -12.97 -7.70
N THR A 235 -6.25 -13.82 -8.27
CA THR A 235 -5.12 -13.42 -9.12
C THR A 235 -4.28 -12.33 -8.43
N TYR A 236 -4.11 -11.16 -9.03
CA TYR A 236 -3.36 -10.04 -8.45
C TYR A 236 -4.03 -9.43 -7.19
N GLY A 237 -5.32 -9.67 -6.98
CA GLY A 237 -6.12 -9.11 -5.89
C GLY A 237 -6.01 -9.92 -4.60
N HIS A 238 -7.16 -10.23 -4.00
CA HIS A 238 -7.27 -10.70 -2.61
C HIS A 238 -8.16 -11.95 -2.52
N PRO A 239 -8.13 -12.69 -1.40
CA PRO A 239 -9.12 -13.73 -1.11
C PRO A 239 -10.56 -13.21 -1.24
N ALA A 240 -11.47 -14.08 -1.70
CA ALA A 240 -12.88 -13.73 -1.87
C ALA A 240 -13.58 -13.57 -0.51
N THR A 241 -14.31 -12.47 -0.32
CA THR A 241 -15.08 -12.17 0.90
C THR A 241 -16.04 -13.30 1.25
N GLU A 242 -16.84 -13.75 0.27
CA GLU A 242 -17.87 -14.78 0.44
C GLU A 242 -17.29 -16.13 0.80
N ALA A 243 -16.15 -16.49 0.19
CA ALA A 243 -15.48 -17.76 0.46
C ALA A 243 -15.00 -17.81 1.91
N LEU A 244 -14.44 -16.71 2.43
CA LEU A 244 -14.00 -16.64 3.81
C LEU A 244 -15.18 -16.60 4.79
N VAL A 245 -16.22 -15.82 4.51
CA VAL A 245 -17.45 -15.78 5.32
C VAL A 245 -18.08 -17.18 5.43
N ALA A 246 -18.21 -17.89 4.30
CA ALA A 246 -18.71 -19.26 4.29
C ALA A 246 -17.82 -20.23 5.08
N THR A 247 -16.50 -20.06 5.00
CA THR A 247 -15.52 -20.89 5.72
C THR A 247 -15.64 -20.74 7.23
N LEU A 248 -15.96 -19.53 7.72
CA LEU A 248 -16.03 -19.23 9.15
C LEU A 248 -17.43 -19.41 9.75
N ALA A 249 -18.47 -19.58 8.91
CA ALA A 249 -19.85 -19.74 9.34
C ALA A 249 -20.02 -20.93 10.31
N GLY A 250 -20.71 -20.71 11.43
CA GLY A 250 -20.93 -21.72 12.47
C GLY A 250 -19.70 -22.08 13.31
N THR A 251 -18.54 -21.47 13.06
CA THR A 251 -17.34 -21.64 13.88
C THR A 251 -17.29 -20.61 15.00
N LYS A 252 -16.30 -20.70 15.91
CA LYS A 252 -16.05 -19.67 16.95
C LYS A 252 -15.56 -18.32 16.38
N TYR A 253 -15.26 -18.28 15.09
CA TYR A 253 -14.76 -17.14 14.33
C TYR A 253 -15.82 -16.55 13.38
N ASP A 254 -17.06 -17.01 13.47
CA ASP A 254 -18.16 -16.56 12.60
C ASP A 254 -18.21 -15.03 12.52
N THR A 255 -18.27 -14.52 11.29
CA THR A 255 -18.26 -13.09 10.97
C THR A 255 -19.62 -12.44 11.19
N GLY A 256 -20.70 -13.24 11.17
CA GLY A 256 -22.08 -12.75 11.20
C GLY A 256 -22.54 -12.07 9.90
N LEU A 257 -21.73 -12.06 8.85
CA LEU A 257 -22.08 -11.42 7.57
C LEU A 257 -23.03 -12.29 6.75
N ASP A 258 -24.01 -11.64 6.11
CA ASP A 258 -25.00 -12.31 5.28
C ASP A 258 -24.45 -12.59 3.86
N ILE A 259 -24.23 -13.87 3.56
CA ILE A 259 -23.71 -14.32 2.27
C ILE A 259 -24.62 -13.98 1.08
N LEU A 260 -25.94 -13.86 1.29
CA LEU A 260 -26.88 -13.50 0.23
C LEU A 260 -26.77 -12.02 -0.14
N LYS A 261 -26.55 -11.14 0.85
CA LYS A 261 -26.23 -9.72 0.58
C LYS A 261 -24.93 -9.59 -0.20
N LEU A 262 -23.91 -10.35 0.20
CA LEU A 262 -22.60 -10.35 -0.47
C LEU A 262 -22.68 -10.84 -1.91
N GLU A 263 -23.43 -11.92 -2.19
CA GLU A 263 -23.60 -12.42 -3.56
C GLU A 263 -24.28 -11.38 -4.45
N SER A 264 -25.29 -10.65 -3.94
CA SER A 264 -25.94 -9.59 -4.71
C SER A 264 -24.95 -8.49 -5.14
N ILE A 265 -24.06 -8.09 -4.23
CA ILE A 265 -22.98 -7.15 -4.51
C ILE A 265 -21.99 -7.74 -5.53
N ALA A 266 -21.66 -9.02 -5.41
CA ALA A 266 -20.80 -9.71 -6.36
C ALA A 266 -21.42 -9.78 -7.76
N ALA A 267 -22.73 -10.00 -7.86
CA ALA A 267 -23.46 -9.99 -9.12
C ALA A 267 -23.41 -8.62 -9.80
N TYR A 268 -23.56 -7.54 -9.03
CA TYR A 268 -23.37 -6.19 -9.55
C TYR A 268 -21.95 -5.99 -10.11
N PHE A 269 -20.92 -6.29 -9.30
CA PHE A 269 -19.54 -6.08 -9.73
C PHE A 269 -19.11 -7.01 -10.88
N ARG A 270 -19.75 -8.16 -11.03
CA ARG A 270 -19.53 -9.08 -12.17
C ARG A 270 -19.89 -8.43 -13.50
N GLU A 271 -20.96 -7.64 -13.53
CA GLU A 271 -21.35 -6.87 -14.72
C GLU A 271 -20.50 -5.62 -14.89
N VAL A 272 -20.20 -4.90 -13.80
CA VAL A 272 -19.33 -3.71 -13.84
C VAL A 272 -17.93 -4.04 -14.38
N ARG A 273 -17.30 -5.11 -13.88
CA ARG A 273 -15.92 -5.50 -14.25
C ARG A 273 -15.76 -5.74 -15.75
N LYS A 274 -16.81 -6.22 -16.45
CA LYS A 274 -16.80 -6.40 -17.92
C LYS A 274 -16.50 -5.09 -18.67
N LYS A 275 -16.95 -3.95 -18.15
CA LYS A 275 -16.66 -2.61 -18.72
C LYS A 275 -15.17 -2.29 -18.75
N TYR A 276 -14.40 -2.92 -17.86
CA TYR A 276 -12.97 -2.65 -17.62
C TYR A 276 -12.04 -3.71 -18.24
N HIS A 277 -12.56 -4.62 -19.06
CA HIS A 277 -11.79 -5.71 -19.69
C HIS A 277 -10.47 -5.24 -20.34
N ALA A 278 -10.46 -4.06 -20.97
CA ALA A 278 -9.28 -3.51 -21.64
C ALA A 278 -8.08 -3.28 -20.71
N PHE A 279 -8.29 -3.21 -19.40
CA PHE A 279 -7.26 -2.95 -18.39
C PHE A 279 -6.87 -4.21 -17.59
N GLU A 280 -7.51 -5.36 -17.85
CA GLU A 280 -7.22 -6.61 -17.14
C GLU A 280 -5.80 -7.10 -17.39
N GLY A 281 -5.16 -7.58 -16.32
CA GLY A 281 -3.89 -8.29 -16.41
C GLY A 281 -4.02 -9.64 -17.10
N GLN A 282 -2.89 -10.18 -17.55
CA GLN A 282 -2.85 -11.43 -18.33
C GLN A 282 -2.77 -12.70 -17.47
N LEU A 283 -2.48 -12.59 -16.17
CA LEU A 283 -2.40 -13.75 -15.27
C LEU A 283 -3.71 -14.57 -15.29
N LYS A 284 -3.54 -15.88 -15.29
CA LYS A 284 -4.60 -16.88 -15.13
C LYS A 284 -4.10 -17.90 -14.11
N GLY A 285 -4.88 -18.12 -13.05
CA GLY A 285 -4.40 -18.89 -11.90
C GLY A 285 -3.43 -18.08 -11.02
N TYR A 286 -2.32 -18.70 -10.64
CA TYR A 286 -1.34 -18.15 -9.69
C TYR A 286 0.04 -18.01 -10.33
N ASP A 287 0.83 -17.05 -9.86
CA ASP A 287 2.20 -16.81 -10.32
C ASP A 287 3.23 -17.38 -9.33
N SER A 288 3.65 -18.62 -9.55
CA SER A 288 4.64 -19.30 -8.71
C SER A 288 6.06 -18.74 -8.85
N ARG A 289 6.33 -17.91 -9.88
CA ARG A 289 7.65 -17.27 -10.06
C ARG A 289 7.99 -16.35 -8.89
N ILE A 290 6.98 -15.72 -8.29
CA ILE A 290 7.12 -14.86 -7.11
C ILE A 290 7.61 -15.68 -5.89
N LEU A 291 7.19 -16.94 -5.75
CA LEU A 291 7.66 -17.81 -4.67
C LEU A 291 9.15 -18.16 -4.80
N VAL A 292 9.66 -18.19 -6.04
CA VAL A 292 11.08 -18.50 -6.32
C VAL A 292 11.94 -17.25 -6.25
N ALA A 293 11.53 -16.17 -6.91
CA ALA A 293 12.36 -14.97 -7.09
C ALA A 293 12.05 -13.85 -6.08
N GLN A 294 10.93 -13.94 -5.35
CA GLN A 294 10.41 -12.88 -4.46
C GLN A 294 10.20 -11.52 -5.16
N VAL A 295 10.10 -11.52 -6.49
CA VAL A 295 9.84 -10.34 -7.31
C VAL A 295 8.33 -10.13 -7.40
N PRO A 296 7.76 -9.01 -6.91
CA PRO A 296 6.32 -8.77 -7.00
C PRO A 296 5.82 -8.80 -8.45
N GLY A 297 4.60 -9.30 -8.70
CA GLY A 297 4.07 -9.47 -10.06
C GLY A 297 3.99 -8.18 -10.89
N GLY A 298 3.62 -7.06 -10.26
CA GLY A 298 3.62 -5.74 -10.91
C GLY A 298 5.04 -5.24 -11.27
N MET A 299 6.04 -5.58 -10.45
CA MET A 299 7.44 -5.31 -10.76
C MET A 299 7.90 -6.16 -11.95
N LEU A 300 7.54 -7.44 -11.99
CA LEU A 300 7.91 -8.35 -13.08
C LEU A 300 7.37 -7.89 -14.43
N THR A 301 6.08 -7.55 -14.50
CA THR A 301 5.45 -7.07 -15.75
C THR A 301 6.11 -5.78 -16.26
N ASN A 302 6.46 -4.86 -15.34
CA ASN A 302 7.17 -3.63 -15.70
C ASN A 302 8.58 -3.92 -16.23
N LEU A 303 9.31 -4.84 -15.62
CA LEU A 303 10.65 -5.26 -16.06
C LEU A 303 10.61 -5.90 -17.46
N GLU A 304 9.66 -6.81 -17.70
CA GLU A 304 9.47 -7.42 -19.02
C GLU A 304 9.20 -6.37 -20.11
N SER A 305 8.35 -5.37 -19.81
CA SER A 305 8.06 -4.25 -20.70
C SER A 305 9.30 -3.39 -20.97
N GLN A 306 10.06 -3.02 -19.93
CA GLN A 306 11.29 -2.24 -20.05
C GLN A 306 12.35 -2.95 -20.90
N LEU A 307 12.55 -4.24 -20.68
CA LEU A 307 13.50 -5.05 -21.45
C LEU A 307 13.05 -5.18 -22.91
N LYS A 308 11.75 -5.37 -23.16
CA LYS A 308 11.21 -5.42 -24.51
C LYS A 308 11.40 -4.09 -25.27
N GLN A 309 11.14 -2.95 -24.62
CA GLN A 309 11.37 -1.63 -25.21
C GLN A 309 12.86 -1.38 -25.54
N GLN A 310 13.76 -2.01 -24.82
CA GLN A 310 15.21 -1.93 -25.02
C GLN A 310 15.76 -3.06 -25.92
N ASN A 311 14.89 -3.84 -26.57
CA ASN A 311 15.27 -4.99 -27.40
C ASN A 311 16.17 -6.01 -26.67
N ALA A 312 15.93 -6.21 -25.38
CA ALA A 312 16.73 -7.04 -24.47
C ALA A 312 15.87 -8.04 -23.68
N ALA A 313 14.75 -8.48 -24.25
CA ALA A 313 13.81 -9.41 -23.59
C ALA A 313 14.45 -10.76 -23.24
N ASP A 314 15.47 -11.18 -23.99
CA ASP A 314 16.30 -12.36 -23.74
C ASP A 314 17.12 -12.28 -22.45
N LYS A 315 17.26 -11.09 -21.85
CA LYS A 315 18.03 -10.87 -20.62
C LYS A 315 17.20 -10.93 -19.32
N LEU A 316 15.92 -11.30 -19.40
CA LEU A 316 15.03 -11.33 -18.23
C LEU A 316 15.61 -12.20 -17.09
N ASP A 317 16.09 -13.39 -17.39
CA ASP A 317 16.63 -14.31 -16.38
C ASP A 317 17.87 -13.73 -15.67
N LEU A 318 18.72 -12.99 -16.41
CA LEU A 318 19.87 -12.29 -15.84
C LEU A 318 19.43 -11.18 -14.88
N VAL A 319 18.37 -10.46 -15.23
CA VAL A 319 17.79 -9.41 -14.37
C VAL A 319 17.18 -10.02 -13.11
N LEU A 320 16.44 -11.13 -13.24
CA LEU A 320 15.89 -11.85 -12.09
C LEU A 320 16.97 -12.36 -11.14
N ALA A 321 18.11 -12.81 -11.66
CA ALA A 321 19.27 -13.19 -10.84
C ALA A 321 20.01 -11.98 -10.24
N GLU A 322 19.88 -10.78 -10.82
CA GLU A 322 20.52 -9.56 -10.33
C GLU A 322 19.72 -8.87 -9.21
N ILE A 323 18.39 -8.98 -9.22
CA ILE A 323 17.51 -8.35 -8.23
C ILE A 323 17.86 -8.72 -6.78
N PRO A 324 18.03 -10.00 -6.38
CA PRO A 324 18.41 -10.34 -5.01
C PRO A 324 19.74 -9.73 -4.58
N ARG A 325 20.71 -9.63 -5.50
CA ARG A 325 22.03 -9.04 -5.24
C ARG A 325 21.95 -7.53 -5.04
N VAL A 326 21.16 -6.83 -5.87
CA VAL A 326 20.91 -5.39 -5.68
C VAL A 326 20.15 -5.14 -4.38
N ARG A 327 19.17 -5.99 -4.05
CA ARG A 327 18.41 -5.88 -2.81
C ARG A 327 19.30 -6.07 -1.57
N GLU A 328 20.24 -7.01 -1.61
CA GLU A 328 21.26 -7.20 -0.57
C GLU A 328 22.16 -5.96 -0.44
N ASP A 329 22.68 -5.43 -1.56
CA ASP A 329 23.53 -4.23 -1.56
C ASP A 329 22.80 -3.00 -0.99
N LEU A 330 21.47 -2.96 -1.10
CA LEU A 330 20.61 -1.91 -0.56
C LEU A 330 20.02 -2.25 0.82
N GLY A 331 20.62 -3.19 1.54
CA GLY A 331 20.28 -3.45 2.95
C GLY A 331 18.99 -4.24 3.15
N PHE A 332 18.64 -5.13 2.21
CA PHE A 332 17.47 -6.01 2.24
C PHE A 332 16.10 -5.31 2.34
N ILE A 333 15.99 -4.07 1.86
CA ILE A 333 14.72 -3.34 1.83
C ILE A 333 13.56 -4.20 1.29
N PRO A 334 12.34 -4.11 1.87
CA PRO A 334 11.16 -4.75 1.33
C PRO A 334 10.94 -4.34 -0.13
N LEU A 335 10.54 -5.29 -0.98
CA LEU A 335 10.20 -5.00 -2.39
C LEU A 335 8.74 -4.55 -2.50
N VAL A 336 8.47 -3.35 -1.99
CA VAL A 336 7.15 -2.68 -2.01
C VAL A 336 7.24 -1.47 -2.93
N THR A 337 6.13 -0.90 -3.39
CA THR A 337 6.21 0.38 -4.13
C THR A 337 6.57 1.50 -3.16
N PRO A 338 7.59 2.34 -3.44
CA PRO A 338 8.37 2.43 -4.69
C PRO A 338 9.69 1.63 -4.73
N THR A 339 10.18 1.09 -3.61
CA THR A 339 11.49 0.41 -3.51
C THR A 339 11.68 -0.75 -4.48
N SER A 340 10.62 -1.50 -4.82
CA SER A 340 10.65 -2.56 -5.83
C SER A 340 11.08 -2.05 -7.21
N GLN A 341 10.58 -0.89 -7.64
CA GLN A 341 10.97 -0.28 -8.91
C GLN A 341 12.41 0.23 -8.89
N ILE A 342 12.88 0.73 -7.74
CA ILE A 342 14.27 1.19 -7.57
C ILE A 342 15.24 0.00 -7.75
N VAL A 343 14.98 -1.10 -7.05
CA VAL A 343 15.79 -2.33 -7.15
C VAL A 343 15.73 -2.90 -8.57
N GLY A 344 14.53 -2.98 -9.16
CA GLY A 344 14.34 -3.51 -10.51
C GLY A 344 15.06 -2.71 -11.57
N THR A 345 14.92 -1.38 -11.55
CA THR A 345 15.57 -0.49 -12.51
C THR A 345 17.09 -0.59 -12.41
N GLN A 346 17.64 -0.60 -11.20
CA GLN A 346 19.09 -0.75 -11.01
C GLN A 346 19.59 -2.12 -11.48
N ALA A 347 18.82 -3.20 -11.25
CA ALA A 347 19.17 -4.53 -11.76
C ALA A 347 19.19 -4.57 -13.30
N VAL A 348 18.22 -3.95 -13.96
CA VAL A 348 18.21 -3.79 -15.42
C VAL A 348 19.45 -3.02 -15.89
N LEU A 349 19.78 -1.88 -15.26
CA LEU A 349 20.98 -1.10 -15.60
C LEU A 349 22.26 -1.94 -15.48
N ASN A 350 22.42 -2.71 -14.40
CA ASN A 350 23.57 -3.58 -14.18
C ASN A 350 23.72 -4.62 -15.31
N VAL A 351 22.62 -5.26 -15.70
CA VAL A 351 22.62 -6.30 -16.75
C VAL A 351 22.86 -5.71 -18.15
N LEU A 352 22.25 -4.55 -18.45
CA LEU A 352 22.39 -3.94 -19.78
C LEU A 352 23.75 -3.30 -20.00
N THR A 353 24.34 -2.73 -18.95
CA THR A 353 25.69 -2.15 -19.02
C THR A 353 26.80 -3.19 -18.97
N GLY A 354 26.49 -4.42 -18.54
CA GLY A 354 27.45 -5.53 -18.41
C GLY A 354 28.39 -5.41 -17.20
N GLU A 355 28.19 -4.41 -16.34
CA GLU A 355 29.03 -4.12 -15.18
C GLU A 355 28.15 -3.59 -14.03
N ARG A 356 28.18 -4.28 -12.87
CA ARG A 356 27.34 -3.91 -11.72
C ARG A 356 27.66 -2.49 -11.26
N TYR A 357 26.62 -1.66 -11.17
CA TYR A 357 26.71 -0.26 -10.75
C TYR A 357 27.68 0.57 -11.59
N LYS A 358 27.89 0.27 -12.88
CA LYS A 358 28.57 1.22 -13.78
C LYS A 358 27.84 2.57 -13.80
N THR A 359 26.52 2.53 -13.77
CA THR A 359 25.64 3.67 -13.57
C THR A 359 24.76 3.39 -12.34
N ILE A 360 24.67 4.35 -11.41
CA ILE A 360 23.73 4.28 -10.27
C ILE A 360 22.53 5.16 -10.61
N ALA A 361 21.33 4.59 -10.55
CA ALA A 361 20.09 5.35 -10.68
C ALA A 361 19.96 6.36 -9.53
N LYS A 362 19.33 7.50 -9.79
CA LYS A 362 19.18 8.59 -8.81
C LYS A 362 18.53 8.09 -7.51
N GLU A 363 17.48 7.30 -7.63
CA GLU A 363 16.71 6.77 -6.50
C GLU A 363 17.53 5.73 -5.71
N THR A 364 18.33 4.91 -6.39
CA THR A 364 19.29 4.00 -5.74
C THR A 364 20.35 4.78 -4.95
N ALA A 365 20.86 5.88 -5.51
CA ALA A 365 21.77 6.76 -4.80
C ALA A 365 21.09 7.40 -3.57
N GLY A 366 19.81 7.77 -3.65
CA GLY A 366 19.06 8.31 -2.52
C GLY A 366 18.91 7.30 -1.37
N ILE A 367 18.64 6.02 -1.66
CA ILE A 367 18.63 4.95 -0.63
C ILE A 367 20.01 4.84 0.03
N LEU A 368 21.07 4.78 -0.78
CA LEU A 368 22.45 4.69 -0.28
C LEU A 368 22.84 5.90 0.58
N LYS A 369 22.30 7.10 0.29
CA LYS A 369 22.51 8.32 1.07
C LYS A 369 21.67 8.40 2.34
N GLY A 370 20.69 7.51 2.53
CA GLY A 370 19.75 7.55 3.66
C GLY A 370 18.57 8.51 3.47
N GLU A 371 18.34 9.01 2.26
CA GLU A 371 17.31 10.02 1.95
C GLU A 371 15.87 9.46 2.03
N TYR A 372 15.73 8.13 2.01
CA TYR A 372 14.44 7.45 2.17
C TYR A 372 14.16 7.03 3.62
N GLY A 373 15.17 6.99 4.49
CA GLY A 373 15.08 6.42 5.85
C GLY A 373 16.10 5.30 6.09
N HIS A 374 15.92 4.56 7.18
CA HIS A 374 16.81 3.45 7.55
C HIS A 374 16.49 2.17 6.80
N THR A 375 17.54 1.47 6.38
CA THR A 375 17.44 0.12 5.81
C THR A 375 17.49 -0.93 6.92
N PRO A 376 16.87 -2.11 6.73
CA PRO A 376 16.88 -3.20 7.72
C PRO A 376 18.27 -3.61 8.22
N VAL A 377 19.27 -3.59 7.33
CA VAL A 377 20.69 -3.75 7.67
C VAL A 377 21.51 -2.69 6.94
N PRO A 378 22.78 -2.43 7.33
CA PRO A 378 23.63 -1.49 6.61
C PRO A 378 23.72 -1.80 5.11
N VAL A 379 23.63 -0.77 4.29
CA VAL A 379 23.87 -0.86 2.83
C VAL A 379 25.33 -1.17 2.52
N HIS A 380 25.62 -1.55 1.28
CA HIS A 380 26.98 -1.86 0.83
C HIS A 380 27.92 -0.65 0.98
N ALA A 381 28.88 -0.74 1.90
CA ALA A 381 29.72 0.38 2.33
C ALA A 381 30.46 1.08 1.18
N ALA A 382 31.04 0.34 0.23
CA ALA A 382 31.78 0.96 -0.88
C ALA A 382 30.85 1.71 -1.86
N LEU A 383 29.61 1.25 -2.05
CA LEU A 383 28.63 1.91 -2.91
C LEU A 383 28.13 3.19 -2.23
N GLN A 384 27.84 3.12 -0.93
CA GLN A 384 27.47 4.26 -0.12
C GLN A 384 28.57 5.34 -0.13
N ALA A 385 29.82 4.97 0.14
CA ALA A 385 30.95 5.91 0.10
C ALA A 385 31.08 6.57 -1.28
N ARG A 386 30.85 5.82 -2.37
CA ARG A 386 30.93 6.34 -3.74
C ARG A 386 29.85 7.38 -4.04
N VAL A 387 28.61 7.19 -3.59
CA VAL A 387 27.52 8.17 -3.84
C VAL A 387 27.55 9.37 -2.90
N LEU A 388 28.23 9.24 -1.75
CA LEU A 388 28.38 10.33 -0.78
C LEU A 388 29.48 11.31 -1.17
N GLU A 389 30.49 10.89 -1.93
CA GLU A 389 31.58 11.75 -2.41
C GLU A 389 32.28 12.53 -1.26
N GLY A 390 32.40 11.90 -0.09
CA GLY A 390 32.99 12.50 1.11
C GLY A 390 31.99 13.15 2.07
N ALA A 391 30.71 13.24 1.73
CA ALA A 391 29.65 13.64 2.66
C ALA A 391 29.30 12.51 3.66
N ALA A 392 28.62 12.86 4.74
CA ALA A 392 28.06 11.88 5.67
C ALA A 392 26.67 11.41 5.20
N PRO A 393 26.29 10.13 5.43
CA PRO A 393 24.94 9.67 5.15
C PRO A 393 23.92 10.34 6.07
N VAL A 394 22.70 10.52 5.57
CA VAL A 394 21.55 10.97 6.37
C VAL A 394 21.17 9.87 7.35
N THR A 395 21.22 10.17 8.65
CA THR A 395 20.91 9.21 9.73
C THR A 395 19.67 9.60 10.54
N CYS A 396 19.23 10.86 10.46
CA CYS A 396 17.98 11.34 11.06
C CYS A 396 16.74 10.89 10.26
N ARG A 397 15.53 11.29 10.69
CA ARG A 397 14.33 11.14 9.85
C ARG A 397 14.48 12.11 8.67
N PRO A 398 14.32 11.70 7.40
CA PRO A 398 14.59 12.60 6.27
C PRO A 398 13.70 13.85 6.25
N ALA A 399 12.48 13.76 6.78
CA ALA A 399 11.57 14.91 6.90
C ALA A 399 12.07 16.01 7.84
N ASP A 400 12.99 15.71 8.76
CA ASP A 400 13.60 16.72 9.65
C ASP A 400 14.46 17.72 8.87
N LEU A 401 14.83 17.39 7.63
CA LEU A 401 15.60 18.25 6.73
C LEU A 401 14.70 19.10 5.82
N LEU A 402 13.39 18.88 5.83
CA LEU A 402 12.42 19.62 5.02
C LEU A 402 11.94 20.86 5.79
N LYS A 403 11.87 21.99 5.08
CA LYS A 403 11.22 23.21 5.60
C LYS A 403 9.70 23.09 5.41
N PRO A 404 8.89 23.71 6.28
CA PRO A 404 7.45 23.85 6.04
C PRO A 404 7.18 24.43 4.65
N GLU A 405 6.27 23.81 3.91
CA GLU A 405 6.04 24.11 2.49
C GLU A 405 4.59 24.56 2.19
N LEU A 406 3.65 24.35 3.13
CA LEU A 406 2.22 24.55 2.88
C LEU A 406 1.87 26.01 2.55
N ALA A 407 2.42 26.97 3.29
CA ALA A 407 2.12 28.39 3.08
C ALA A 407 2.57 28.90 1.70
N GLU A 408 3.72 28.41 1.23
CA GLU A 408 4.24 28.75 -0.10
C GLU A 408 3.37 28.10 -1.20
N LEU A 409 3.02 26.82 -1.03
CA LEU A 409 2.13 26.10 -1.93
C LEU A 409 0.75 26.78 -2.05
N GLU A 410 0.16 27.19 -0.93
CA GLU A 410 -1.13 27.89 -0.92
C GLU A 410 -1.07 29.21 -1.71
N ALA A 411 -0.02 30.02 -1.50
CA ALA A 411 0.15 31.28 -2.21
C ALA A 411 0.35 31.05 -3.72
N ASP A 412 1.19 30.08 -4.09
CA ASP A 412 1.52 29.79 -5.47
C ASP A 412 0.35 29.21 -6.26
N VAL A 413 -0.41 28.28 -5.68
CA VAL A 413 -1.60 27.70 -6.34
C VAL A 413 -2.67 28.76 -6.55
N ARG A 414 -2.92 29.62 -5.56
CA ARG A 414 -3.89 30.72 -5.69
C ARG A 414 -3.49 31.71 -6.78
N ARG A 415 -2.20 32.11 -6.81
CA ARG A 415 -1.66 32.99 -7.86
C ARG A 415 -1.84 32.37 -9.25
N GLN A 416 -1.39 31.12 -9.43
CA GLN A 416 -1.48 30.43 -10.72
C GLN A 416 -2.93 30.20 -11.17
N ALA A 417 -3.83 29.87 -10.24
CA ALA A 417 -5.25 29.69 -10.55
C ALA A 417 -5.87 31.00 -11.05
N GLN A 418 -5.56 32.14 -10.40
CA GLN A 418 -6.01 33.45 -10.82
C GLN A 418 -5.46 33.84 -12.20
N GLU A 419 -4.15 33.65 -12.43
CA GLU A 419 -3.50 33.95 -13.72
C GLU A 419 -4.05 33.13 -14.88
N LYS A 420 -4.39 31.86 -14.63
CA LYS A 420 -4.90 30.91 -15.63
C LYS A 420 -6.43 30.89 -15.74
N GLY A 421 -7.14 31.66 -14.92
CA GLY A 421 -8.61 31.65 -14.88
C GLY A 421 -9.21 30.31 -14.43
N ILE A 422 -8.50 29.54 -13.60
CA ILE A 422 -8.94 28.24 -13.08
C ILE A 422 -9.76 28.49 -11.81
N GLN A 423 -10.97 27.94 -11.76
CA GLN A 423 -11.80 27.96 -10.57
C GLN A 423 -11.35 26.88 -9.58
N LEU A 424 -10.97 27.29 -8.38
CA LEU A 424 -10.68 26.39 -7.26
C LEU A 424 -11.97 25.92 -6.58
N ALA A 425 -11.91 24.77 -5.90
CA ALA A 425 -12.95 24.21 -5.08
C ALA A 425 -13.36 25.15 -3.94
N GLY A 426 -14.58 24.93 -3.40
CA GLY A 426 -15.10 25.72 -2.28
C GLY A 426 -14.18 25.73 -1.05
N ASN A 427 -13.40 24.66 -0.86
CA ASN A 427 -12.27 24.64 0.06
C ASN A 427 -10.95 24.47 -0.72
N ALA A 428 -10.38 25.58 -1.17
CA ALA A 428 -9.19 25.63 -2.03
C ALA A 428 -7.97 24.86 -1.50
N ILE A 429 -7.91 24.56 -0.20
CA ILE A 429 -6.82 23.75 0.37
C ILE A 429 -6.79 22.32 -0.19
N ASP A 430 -7.93 21.77 -0.60
CA ASP A 430 -7.99 20.45 -1.25
C ASP A 430 -7.27 20.49 -2.61
N ASP A 431 -7.41 21.59 -3.35
CA ASP A 431 -6.70 21.77 -4.63
C ASP A 431 -5.21 22.01 -4.40
N VAL A 432 -4.85 22.77 -3.36
CA VAL A 432 -3.43 22.98 -2.98
C VAL A 432 -2.77 21.64 -2.67
N LEU A 433 -3.42 20.78 -1.89
CA LEU A 433 -2.92 19.44 -1.59
C LEU A 433 -2.88 18.56 -2.84
N THR A 434 -3.84 18.70 -3.76
CA THR A 434 -3.83 18.00 -5.05
C THR A 434 -2.66 18.39 -5.93
N VAL A 435 -2.25 19.67 -5.91
CA VAL A 435 -1.09 20.14 -6.68
C VAL A 435 0.23 19.76 -5.99
N ALA A 436 0.25 19.65 -4.67
CA ALA A 436 1.43 19.23 -3.92
C ALA A 436 1.79 17.76 -4.17
N LEU A 437 0.78 16.89 -4.26
CA LEU A 437 0.88 15.44 -4.45
C LEU A 437 1.10 15.07 -5.92
#